data_AF-A0A7Z9G1T3-F1
#
_entry.id   AF-A0A7Z9G1T3-F1
#
_cell.length_a   1.000
_cell.length_b   1.000
_cell.length_c   1.000
_cell.angle_alpha   90.00
_cell.angle_beta   90.00
_cell.angle_gamma   90.00
#
_symmetry.space_group_name_H-M   'P 1'
#
loop_
_entity.id
_entity.type
_entity.pdbx_description
1 polymer ?
#
loop_
_entity_poly.entity_id
_entity_poly.type
_entity_poly.pdbx_seq_one_letter_code
_entity_poly.pdbx_strand_id
1 'polypeptide(L)'
;MIKVLKAANMLHIVKHNLDVSDNEVTPEYMMKHDLIIGDVDECIRQLQDTWEVTGGFGTLLMIAHDWDDKAKWIRSMELLANEVVPMLPVI
;
A
#
# COMPACT_ATOMS: atom_id res chain seq x y z
N MET A 1 -11.89 1.48 8.29
CA MET A 1 -12.06 0.65 7.08
C MET A 1 -12.72 -0.71 7.37
N ILE A 2 -12.08 -1.64 8.10
CA ILE A 2 -12.57 -3.02 8.32
C ILE A 2 -14.05 -3.12 8.74
N LYS A 3 -14.49 -2.32 9.71
CA LYS A 3 -15.90 -2.31 10.16
C LYS A 3 -16.89 -1.98 9.04
N VAL A 4 -16.54 -1.02 8.17
CA VAL A 4 -17.37 -0.61 7.03
C VAL A 4 -17.44 -1.72 6.00
N LEU A 5 -16.29 -2.30 5.64
CA LEU A 5 -16.23 -3.42 4.70
C LEU A 5 -16.99 -4.65 5.20
N LYS A 6 -16.89 -4.95 6.50
CA LYS A 6 -17.65 -6.04 7.14
C LYS A 6 -19.16 -5.80 7.06
N ALA A 7 -19.61 -4.60 7.39
CA ALA A 7 -21.02 -4.24 7.30
C ALA A 7 -21.57 -4.29 5.86
N ALA A 8 -20.72 -3.99 4.87
CA ALA A 8 -21.06 -4.06 3.45
C ALA A 8 -20.89 -5.47 2.84
N ASN A 9 -20.49 -6.48 3.62
CA ASN A 9 -20.15 -7.83 3.13
C ASN A 9 -19.04 -7.83 2.05
N MET A 10 -18.07 -6.91 2.20
CA MET A 10 -16.99 -6.63 1.25
C MET A 10 -15.59 -6.92 1.80
N LEU A 11 -15.44 -7.70 2.87
CA LEU A 11 -14.10 -8.03 3.41
C LEU A 11 -13.22 -8.79 2.42
N HIS A 12 -13.81 -9.48 1.44
CA HIS A 12 -13.07 -10.20 0.41
C HIS A 12 -12.15 -9.31 -0.44
N ILE A 13 -12.41 -7.99 -0.52
CA ILE A 13 -11.61 -7.07 -1.36
C ILE A 13 -10.21 -6.78 -0.80
N VAL A 14 -10.01 -6.99 0.50
CA VAL A 14 -8.74 -6.72 1.21
C VAL A 14 -8.00 -8.01 1.56
N LYS A 15 -8.42 -9.16 1.01
CA LYS A 15 -7.76 -10.43 1.25
C LYS A 15 -6.82 -10.75 0.10
N HIS A 16 -5.60 -11.17 0.42
CA HIS A 16 -4.67 -11.67 -0.60
C HIS A 16 -5.13 -12.99 -1.26
N ASN A 17 -6.00 -13.75 -0.57
CA ASN A 17 -6.67 -14.95 -1.07
C ASN A 17 -8.06 -15.07 -0.41
N LEU A 18 -9.06 -15.51 -1.17
CA LEU A 18 -10.43 -15.74 -0.71
C LEU A 18 -10.54 -16.80 0.40
N ASP A 19 -9.58 -17.71 0.53
CA ASP A 19 -9.55 -18.74 1.58
C ASP A 19 -9.24 -18.18 2.98
N VAL A 20 -8.73 -16.95 3.08
CA VAL A 20 -8.43 -16.30 4.37
C VAL A 20 -9.72 -16.07 5.14
N SER A 21 -9.75 -16.43 6.42
CA SER A 21 -10.94 -16.22 7.26
C SER A 21 -11.20 -14.73 7.51
N ASP A 22 -12.46 -14.31 7.56
CA ASP A 22 -12.83 -12.93 7.93
C ASP A 22 -12.29 -12.52 9.31
N ASN A 23 -12.08 -13.48 10.20
CA ASN A 23 -11.55 -13.24 11.54
C ASN A 23 -10.04 -12.94 11.55
N GLU A 24 -9.34 -13.28 10.47
CA GLU A 24 -7.91 -12.99 10.30
C GLU A 24 -7.66 -11.61 9.69
N VAL A 25 -8.70 -10.94 9.18
CA VAL A 25 -8.60 -9.60 8.61
C VAL A 25 -8.51 -8.56 9.73
N THR A 26 -7.28 -8.30 10.18
CA THR A 26 -6.93 -7.26 11.17
C THR A 26 -6.22 -6.07 10.51
N PRO A 27 -6.05 -4.93 11.22
CA PRO A 27 -5.23 -3.83 10.70
C PRO A 27 -3.81 -4.27 10.33
N GLU A 28 -3.19 -5.12 11.15
CA GLU A 28 -1.83 -5.64 10.93
C GLU A 28 -1.76 -6.54 9.69
N TYR A 29 -2.81 -7.34 9.46
CA TYR A 29 -2.96 -8.11 8.23
C TYR A 29 -3.00 -7.18 7.01
N MET A 30 -3.84 -6.13 7.05
CA MET A 30 -3.95 -5.18 5.94
C MET A 30 -2.64 -4.42 5.71
N MET A 31 -1.93 -4.04 6.77
CA MET A 31 -0.61 -3.39 6.64
C MET A 31 0.41 -4.26 5.93
N LYS A 32 0.32 -5.59 6.07
CA LYS A 32 1.23 -6.54 5.44
C LYS A 32 0.88 -6.86 3.98
N HIS A 33 -0.40 -6.79 3.62
CA HIS A 33 -0.91 -7.31 2.35
C HIS A 33 -1.41 -6.24 1.38
N ASP A 34 -1.93 -5.11 1.88
CA ASP A 34 -2.65 -4.12 1.07
C ASP A 34 -1.91 -2.77 0.97
N LEU A 35 -0.93 -2.51 1.84
CA LEU A 35 -0.25 -1.22 1.96
C LEU A 35 1.22 -1.32 1.57
N ILE A 36 1.71 -0.31 0.86
CA ILE A 36 3.15 -0.08 0.67
C ILE A 36 3.64 0.70 1.89
N ILE A 37 4.32 0.02 2.81
CA ILE A 37 4.83 0.61 4.05
C ILE A 37 6.19 0.04 4.41
N GLY A 38 7.10 0.89 4.89
CA GLY A 38 8.44 0.49 5.28
C GLY A 38 9.43 1.66 5.25
N ASP A 39 10.71 1.31 5.24
CA ASP A 39 11.77 2.21 4.81
C ASP A 39 11.82 2.30 3.27
N VAL A 40 12.79 3.07 2.76
CA VAL A 40 12.93 3.32 1.31
C VAL A 40 13.13 2.01 0.54
N ASP A 41 14.03 1.14 1.00
CA ASP A 41 14.36 -0.12 0.32
C ASP A 41 13.16 -1.06 0.26
N GLU A 42 12.42 -1.18 1.38
CA GLU A 42 11.24 -2.03 1.45
C GLU A 42 10.08 -1.48 0.61
N CYS A 43 9.94 -0.15 0.50
CA CYS A 43 8.95 0.46 -0.39
C CYS A 43 9.29 0.25 -1.87
N ILE A 44 10.58 0.36 -2.25
CA ILE A 44 11.04 0.06 -3.61
C ILE A 44 10.71 -1.38 -3.97
N ARG A 45 11.06 -2.33 -3.09
CA ARG A 45 10.82 -3.76 -3.30
C ARG A 45 9.34 -4.05 -3.52
N GLN A 46 8.45 -3.58 -2.63
CA GLN A 46 7.01 -3.82 -2.75
C GLN A 46 6.41 -3.18 -4.03
N LEU A 47 6.87 -2.00 -4.43
CA LEU A 47 6.40 -1.34 -5.64
C LEU A 47 6.92 -2.02 -6.91
N GLN A 48 8.15 -2.54 -6.91
CA GLN A 48 8.68 -3.35 -8.01
C GLN A 48 7.90 -4.67 -8.16
N ASP A 49 7.63 -5.38 -7.06
CA ASP A 49 6.77 -6.57 -7.07
C ASP A 49 5.39 -6.25 -7.68
N THR A 50 4.79 -5.11 -7.27
CA THR A 50 3.50 -4.64 -7.79
C THR A 50 3.58 -4.30 -9.28
N TRP A 51 4.67 -3.65 -9.71
CA TRP A 51 4.90 -3.30 -11.10
C TRP A 51 5.00 -4.56 -11.97
N GLU A 52 5.75 -5.56 -11.52
CA GLU A 52 5.90 -6.84 -12.23
C GLU A 52 4.57 -7.59 -12.35
N VAL A 53 3.81 -7.71 -11.25
CA VAL A 53 2.53 -8.43 -11.24
C VAL A 53 1.46 -7.75 -12.10
N THR A 54 1.49 -6.41 -12.20
CA THR A 54 0.52 -5.65 -13.01
C THR A 54 0.92 -5.51 -14.49
N GLY A 55 2.15 -5.89 -14.85
CA GLY A 55 2.71 -5.64 -16.19
C GLY A 55 3.16 -4.19 -16.41
N GLY A 56 3.30 -3.43 -15.32
CA GLY A 56 3.82 -2.08 -15.29
C GLY A 56 2.76 -0.98 -15.20
N PHE A 57 3.17 0.17 -14.68
CA PHE A 57 2.42 1.42 -14.66
C PHE A 57 3.34 2.63 -14.88
N GLY A 58 2.81 3.69 -15.48
CA GLY A 58 3.58 4.93 -15.75
C GLY A 58 3.56 5.95 -14.60
N THR A 59 2.56 5.86 -13.71
CA THR A 59 2.38 6.82 -12.62
C THR A 59 1.91 6.11 -11.36
N LEU A 60 2.60 6.34 -10.24
CA LEU A 60 2.13 5.97 -8.92
C LEU A 60 1.23 7.09 -8.36
N LEU A 61 -0.06 6.79 -8.15
CA LEU A 61 -0.98 7.72 -7.50
C LEU A 61 -1.04 7.42 -6.00
N MET A 62 -0.39 8.27 -5.20
CA MET A 62 -0.40 8.14 -3.74
C MET A 62 -1.73 8.60 -3.14
N ILE A 63 -2.34 7.77 -2.28
CA ILE A 63 -3.57 8.10 -1.55
C ILE A 63 -3.21 8.88 -0.29
N ALA A 64 -3.61 10.15 -0.25
CA ALA A 64 -3.46 10.99 0.95
C ALA A 64 -4.58 10.71 1.96
N HIS A 65 -4.19 10.55 3.23
CA HIS A 65 -5.12 10.49 4.37
C HIS A 65 -5.00 11.79 5.19
N ASP A 66 -5.86 11.99 6.19
CA ASP A 66 -5.67 13.09 7.14
C ASP A 66 -4.49 12.75 8.08
N TRP A 67 -3.52 13.67 8.20
CA TRP A 67 -2.28 13.43 8.92
C TRP A 67 -2.27 14.13 10.27
N ASP A 68 -1.97 13.36 11.33
CA ASP A 68 -1.76 13.92 12.67
C ASP A 68 -0.42 14.67 12.80
N ASP A 69 0.59 14.28 12.01
CA ASP A 69 1.93 14.89 12.00
C ASP A 69 2.34 15.29 10.58
N LYS A 70 2.21 16.59 10.29
CA LYS A 70 2.52 17.19 8.98
C LYS A 70 3.99 17.01 8.59
N ALA A 71 4.93 17.06 9.54
CA ALA A 71 6.36 17.00 9.23
C ALA A 71 6.74 15.60 8.75
N LYS A 72 6.24 14.56 9.43
CA LYS A 72 6.43 13.17 9.01
C LYS A 72 5.79 12.88 7.65
N TRP A 73 4.60 13.42 7.40
CA TRP A 73 3.94 13.26 6.11
C TRP A 73 4.76 13.86 4.96
N ILE A 74 5.20 15.11 5.11
CA ILE A 74 6.03 15.78 4.10
C ILE A 74 7.30 14.97 3.85
N ARG A 75 7.98 14.51 4.90
CA ARG A 75 9.18 13.68 4.75
C ARG A 75 8.88 12.37 4.01
N SER A 76 7.76 11.70 4.29
CA SER A 76 7.34 10.49 3.58
C SER A 76 7.11 10.75 2.08
N MET A 77 6.44 11.85 1.74
CA MET A 77 6.24 12.25 0.33
C MET A 77 7.56 12.59 -0.36
N GLU A 78 8.48 13.27 0.31
CA GLU A 78 9.81 13.60 -0.23
C GLU A 78 10.61 12.33 -0.51
N LEU A 79 10.60 11.36 0.41
CA LEU A 79 11.24 10.06 0.21
C LEU A 79 10.60 9.31 -0.96
N LEU A 80 9.27 9.26 -1.01
CA LEU A 80 8.56 8.58 -2.08
C LEU A 80 8.91 9.18 -3.45
N ALA A 81 8.88 10.51 -3.58
CA ALA A 81 9.11 11.20 -4.84
C ALA A 81 10.58 11.19 -5.30
N ASN A 82 11.53 11.33 -4.37
CA ASN A 82 12.95 11.54 -4.71
C ASN A 82 13.82 10.29 -4.55
N GLU A 83 13.41 9.32 -3.74
CA GLU A 83 14.22 8.12 -3.45
C GLU A 83 13.56 6.83 -3.93
N VAL A 84 12.22 6.70 -3.83
CA VAL A 84 11.51 5.46 -4.19
C VAL A 84 11.10 5.42 -5.66
N VAL A 85 10.28 6.38 -6.12
CA VAL A 85 9.73 6.40 -7.49
C VAL A 85 10.82 6.37 -8.57
N PRO A 86 11.96 7.09 -8.44
CA PRO A 86 13.03 7.05 -9.44
C PRO A 86 13.69 5.67 -9.62
N MET A 87 13.51 4.75 -8.67
CA MET A 87 14.06 3.40 -8.71
C MET A 87 13.11 2.38 -9.37
N LEU A 88 11.89 2.82 -9.74
CA LEU A 88 10.94 1.97 -10.44
C LEU A 88 11.30 1.84 -11.93
N PRO A 89 10.99 0.69 -12.57
CA PRO A 89 11.18 0.54 -14.00
C PRO A 89 10.35 1.56 -14.79
N VAL A 90 10.92 2.05 -15.89
CA VAL A 90 10.24 2.95 -16.82
C VAL A 90 9.68 2.12 -17.98
N ILE A 91 8.46 2.44 -18.40
CA ILE A 91 7.82 1.87 -19.59
C ILE A 91 8.30 2.60 -20.84
#